data_AF-A0A0A8HUH2-F1
#
_entry.id   AF-A0A0A8HUH2-F1
#
_cell.length_a   1.000
_cell.length_b   1.000
_cell.length_c   1.000
_cell.angle_alpha   90.00
_cell.angle_beta   90.00
_cell.angle_gamma   90.00
#
_symmetry.space_group_name_H-M   'P 1'
#
loop_
_entity.id
_entity.type
_entity.pdbx_description
1 polymer ?
#
loop_
_entity_poly.entity_id
_entity_poly.type
_entity_poly.pdbx_seq_one_letter_code
_entity_poly.pdbx_strand_id
1 'polypeptide(L)' 'MRVEQITAKALKKLKDDRYKLALVVAKRAEELANGAEPLVNLDKNKYKYTDIALHEIAEDKIVLEGFIEASK' A
#
# COMPACT_ATOMS: atom_id res chain seq x y z
N MET A 1 0.71 4.35 15.14
CA MET A 1 2.00 4.89 14.66
C MET A 1 1.73 6.17 13.90
N ARG A 2 2.68 7.10 13.83
CA ARG A 2 2.53 8.27 12.96
C ARG A 2 2.67 7.88 11.49
N VAL A 3 2.04 8.61 10.59
CA VAL A 3 1.96 8.26 9.16
C VAL A 3 3.34 8.17 8.52
N GLU A 4 4.27 9.06 8.87
CA GLU A 4 5.64 9.06 8.35
C GLU A 4 6.41 7.77 8.68
N GLN A 5 6.14 7.17 9.84
CA GLN A 5 6.78 5.91 10.25
C GLN A 5 6.21 4.73 9.46
N ILE A 6 4.92 4.77 9.12
CA ILE A 6 4.26 3.73 8.31
C ILE A 6 4.79 3.82 6.88
N THR A 7 4.84 5.03 6.32
CA THR A 7 5.41 5.28 4.98
C THR A 7 6.86 4.81 4.90
N ALA A 8 7.69 5.10 5.91
CA ALA A 8 9.07 4.63 5.95
C ALA A 8 9.16 3.09 6.01
N LYS A 9 8.28 2.42 6.76
CA LYS A 9 8.22 0.95 6.79
C LYS A 9 7.80 0.37 5.43
N ALA A 10 6.74 0.92 4.82
CA ALA A 10 6.26 0.50 3.50
C ALA A 10 7.33 0.69 2.42
N LEU A 11 8.06 1.81 2.45
CA LEU A 11 9.16 2.09 1.53
C LEU A 11 10.29 1.06 1.63
N LYS A 12 10.64 0.64 2.86
CA LYS A 12 11.63 -0.42 3.08
C LYS A 12 11.20 -1.77 2.50
N LYS A 13 9.91 -2.08 2.50
CA LYS A 13 9.38 -3.31 1.87
C LYS A 13 9.62 -3.34 0.37
N LEU A 14 9.71 -2.15 -0.25
CA LEU A 14 9.94 -1.98 -1.68
C LEU A 14 11.40 -1.60 -2.00
N LYS A 15 12.34 -1.95 -1.12
CA LYS A 15 13.79 -1.70 -1.30
C LYS A 15 14.11 -0.22 -1.56
N ASP A 16 13.40 0.66 -0.85
CA ASP A 16 13.53 2.11 -0.95
C ASP A 16 13.19 2.72 -2.34
N ASP A 17 12.47 1.96 -3.17
CA ASP A 17 11.97 2.43 -4.46
C ASP A 17 10.67 3.23 -4.29
N ARG A 18 10.81 4.56 -4.31
CA ARG A 18 9.70 5.51 -4.15
C ARG A 18 8.71 5.46 -5.32
N TYR A 19 9.18 5.16 -6.53
CA TYR A 19 8.32 5.06 -7.69
C TYR A 19 7.42 3.84 -7.60
N LYS A 20 7.99 2.68 -7.24
CA LYS A 20 7.22 1.47 -6.94
C LYS A 20 6.22 1.74 -5.83
N LEU A 21 6.65 2.35 -4.72
CA LEU A 21 5.74 2.66 -3.61
C LEU A 21 4.54 3.48 -4.07
N ALA A 22 4.76 4.54 -4.87
CA ALA A 22 3.67 5.35 -5.39
C ALA A 22 2.70 4.53 -6.27
N LEU A 23 3.22 3.67 -7.14
CA LEU A 23 2.40 2.79 -7.99
C LEU A 23 1.58 1.79 -7.18
N VAL A 24 2.20 1.10 -6.21
CA VAL A 24 1.50 0.11 -5.38
C VAL A 24 0.40 0.78 -4.57
N VAL A 25 0.71 1.90 -3.92
CA VAL A 25 -0.26 2.64 -3.10
C VAL A 25 -1.42 3.13 -3.94
N ALA A 26 -1.16 3.72 -5.12
CA ALA A 26 -2.19 4.23 -6.00
C ALA A 26 -3.14 3.10 -6.46
N LYS A 27 -2.56 2.01 -6.96
CA LYS A 27 -3.34 0.86 -7.42
C LYS A 27 -4.18 0.26 -6.29
N ARG A 28 -3.58 0.06 -5.11
CA ARG A 28 -4.33 -0.51 -3.98
C ARG A 28 -5.43 0.43 -3.49
N ALA A 29 -5.16 1.73 -3.44
CA ALA A 29 -6.17 2.71 -3.07
C ALA A 29 -7.36 2.70 -4.05
N GLU A 30 -7.11 2.48 -5.35
CA GLU A 30 -8.16 2.30 -6.36
C GLU A 30 -8.98 1.03 -6.12
N GLU A 31 -8.34 -0.11 -5.81
CA GLU A 31 -9.05 -1.35 -5.44
C GLU A 31 -9.98 -1.15 -4.24
N LEU A 32 -9.48 -0.49 -3.19
CA LEU A 32 -10.27 -0.16 -2.00
C LEU A 32 -11.44 0.79 -2.32
N ALA A 33 -11.21 1.77 -3.19
CA ALA A 33 -12.27 2.67 -3.67
C ALA A 33 -13.34 1.93 -4.47
N ASN A 34 -12.97 0.88 -5.20
CA ASN A 34 -13.86 -0.01 -5.93
C ASN A 34 -14.55 -1.07 -5.04
N GLY A 35 -14.37 -1.00 -3.72
CA GLY A 35 -15.06 -1.85 -2.75
C GLY A 35 -14.27 -3.06 -2.27
N ALA A 36 -12.97 -3.16 -2.59
CA ALA A 36 -12.13 -4.20 -2.01
C ALA A 36 -12.07 -4.06 -0.48
N GLU A 37 -12.01 -5.20 0.19
CA GLU A 37 -11.89 -5.25 1.65
C GLU A 37 -10.45 -4.93 2.08
N PRO A 38 -10.24 -4.08 3.11
CA PRO A 38 -8.96 -3.90 3.75
C PRO A 38 -8.43 -5.22 4.37
N LEU A 39 -7.14 -5.48 4.19
CA LEU A 39 -6.43 -6.62 4.80
C LEU A 39 -5.91 -6.29 6.21
N VAL A 40 -5.97 -5.01 6.59
CA VAL A 40 -5.64 -4.50 7.92
C VAL A 40 -6.91 -4.19 8.69
N ASN A 41 -6.84 -4.27 10.02
CA ASN A 41 -7.96 -3.91 10.89
C ASN A 41 -8.06 -2.37 11.03
N LEU A 42 -8.32 -1.70 9.92
CA LEU A 42 -8.58 -0.26 9.86
C LEU A 42 -9.96 -0.03 9.28
N ASP A 43 -10.71 0.85 9.92
CA ASP A 43 -12.05 1.23 9.47
C ASP A 43 -11.94 2.08 8.20
N LYS A 44 -12.41 1.52 7.07
CA LYS A 44 -12.41 2.17 5.76
C LYS A 44 -13.20 3.48 5.70
N ASN A 45 -14.06 3.75 6.69
CA ASN A 45 -14.80 5.01 6.79
C ASN A 45 -14.03 6.11 7.55
N LYS A 46 -12.97 5.74 8.28
CA LYS A 46 -12.19 6.66 9.11
C LYS A 46 -10.82 6.97 8.51
N TYR A 47 -10.30 6.08 7.68
CA TYR A 47 -8.98 6.20 7.07
C TYR A 47 -9.11 6.41 5.56
N LYS A 48 -8.19 7.19 5.00
CA LYS A 48 -8.07 7.30 3.54
C LYS A 48 -7.59 5.97 2.98
N TYR A 49 -8.05 5.59 1.80
CA TYR A 49 -7.60 4.36 1.14
C TYR A 49 -6.08 4.32 0.92
N THR A 50 -5.44 5.47 0.70
CA THR A 50 -3.98 5.58 0.63
C THR A 50 -3.31 5.23 1.95
N ASP A 51 -3.90 5.60 3.08
CA ASP A 51 -3.36 5.29 4.41
C ASP A 51 -3.51 3.79 4.68
N ILE A 52 -4.66 3.21 4.35
CA ILE A 52 -4.91 1.77 4.45
C ILE A 52 -3.91 0.98 3.59
N ALA A 53 -3.70 1.40 2.34
CA ALA A 53 -2.73 0.78 1.45
C ALA A 53 -1.29 0.85 2.01
N LEU A 54 -0.88 1.99 2.58
CA LEU A 54 0.43 2.13 3.23
C LEU A 54 0.58 1.17 4.43
N HIS A 55 -0.48 1.01 5.22
CA HIS A 55 -0.52 0.04 6.31
C HIS A 55 -0.41 -1.40 5.81
N GLU A 56 -1.17 -1.77 4.78
CA GLU A 56 -1.13 -3.11 4.19
C GLU A 56 0.26 -3.45 3.63
N ILE A 57 0.92 -2.51 2.95
CA ILE A 57 2.29 -2.69 2.45
C ILE A 57 3.27 -2.79 3.62
N ALA A 58 3.16 -1.93 4.64
CA ALA A 58 4.05 -1.95 5.79
C ALA A 58 3.95 -3.25 6.62
N GLU A 59 2.80 -3.93 6.59
CA GLU A 59 2.52 -5.20 7.25
C GLU A 59 2.78 -6.45 6.35
N ASP A 60 3.39 -6.29 5.17
CA ASP A 60 3.60 -7.36 4.17
C ASP A 60 2.32 -8.06 3.69
N LYS A 61 1.17 -7.41 3.82
CA LYS A 61 -0.13 -7.99 3.40
C LYS A 61 -0.38 -7.89 1.90
N ILE A 62 0.38 -7.02 1.23
CA ILE A 62 0.38 -6.89 -0.23
C ILE A 62 1.80 -7.20 -0.70
N VAL A 63 1.92 -8.30 -1.44
CA VAL A 63 3.19 -8.72 -2.04
C VAL A 63 3.12 -8.39 -3.52
N LEU A 64 3.98 -7.47 -3.95
CA LEU A 64 4.04 -7.00 -5.32
C LEU A 64 4.86 -7.92 -6.24
N GLU A 65 4.86 -9.23 -6.00
CA GLU A 65 5.71 -10.17 -6.75
C GLU A 65 5.26 -10.33 -8.22
N GLY A 66 4.02 -9.95 -8.57
CA GLY A 66 3.48 -10.18 -9.92
C GLY A 66 3.30 -8.94 -10.83
N PHE A 67 3.54 -7.71 -10.37
CA PHE A 67 3.06 -6.51 -11.10
C PHE A 67 4.13 -5.66 -11.81
N ILE A 68 5.43 -5.90 -11.60
CA ILE A 68 6.48 -5.05 -12.20
C ILE A 68 7.10 -5.66 -13.46
N GLU A 69 6.90 -6.95 -13.75
CA GLU A 69 7.49 -7.57 -14.95
C GLU A 69 6.81 -7.20 -16.28
N ALA A 70 5.70 -6.46 -16.27
CA ALA A 70 4.95 -6.11 -17.48
C ALA A 70 5.51 -4.92 -18.27
N SER A 71 6.77 -4.53 -18.05
CA SER A 71 7.42 -3.46 -18.83
C SER A 71 8.85 -3.86 -19.18
N LYS A 72 9.00 -4.83 -20.08
CA LYS A 72 10.24 -5.13 -20.77
C LYS A 72 9.99 -5.23 -22.27
#